data_AF-A0AAW8FBU1-F1
#
_entry.id   AF-A0AAW8FBU1-F1
#
_cell.length_a   1.000
_cell.length_b   1.000
_cell.length_c   1.000
_cell.angle_alpha   90.00
_cell.angle_beta   90.00
_cell.angle_gamma   90.00
#
_symmetry.space_group_name_H-M   'P 1'
#
loop_
_entity.id
_entity.type
_entity.pdbx_description
1 polymer ?
#
loop_
_entity_poly.entity_id
_entity_poly.type
_entity_poly.pdbx_seq_one_letter_code
_entity_poly.pdbx_strand_id
1 'polypeptide(L)'
;MDLLGLARPRPVTFALANDVVEADSHDGPADGPGCFARVFVSPELDGWTFVAGRWCDPIDDERADEVLRACERLSARYGRAQAYYYGAQGDGSAWVVAEGGAVIRRYSETGDGDDHLLTIGAPLPFERDRRVELGLAPDWDAAHASEDEEDEWKWAVFDMAPALAQAIGLSPLTIGSDTPMRGTGVLALTEYGTANGVPPGAYSI
;
A
#
# COMPACT_ATOMS: atom_id res chain seq x y z
N MET A 1 -14.56 7.85 -3.70
CA MET A 1 -14.73 8.81 -2.59
C MET A 1 -15.59 8.19 -1.50
N ASP A 2 -16.89 7.98 -1.74
CA ASP A 2 -17.84 7.53 -0.71
C ASP A 2 -17.50 6.17 -0.06
N LEU A 3 -17.03 5.18 -0.84
CA LEU A 3 -16.65 3.85 -0.32
C LEU A 3 -15.52 3.86 0.72
N LEU A 4 -14.68 4.90 0.65
CA LEU A 4 -13.55 5.12 1.55
C LEU A 4 -13.83 6.26 2.55
N GLY A 5 -15.05 6.83 2.56
CA GLY A 5 -15.38 7.94 3.43
C GLY A 5 -14.60 9.24 3.14
N LEU A 6 -14.03 9.38 1.95
CA LEU A 6 -13.20 10.54 1.60
C LEU A 6 -14.06 11.78 1.31
N ALA A 7 -13.64 12.93 1.85
CA ALA A 7 -14.39 14.18 1.80
C ALA A 7 -13.56 15.34 1.21
N ARG A 8 -14.27 16.40 0.79
CA ARG A 8 -13.69 17.68 0.32
C ARG A 8 -12.56 17.52 -0.72
N PRO A 9 -12.80 16.83 -1.87
CA PRO A 9 -11.78 16.68 -2.89
C PRO A 9 -11.33 18.03 -3.46
N ARG A 10 -10.02 18.22 -3.61
CA ARG A 10 -9.39 19.39 -4.21
C ARG A 10 -8.45 18.96 -5.32
N PRO A 11 -8.65 19.41 -6.57
CA PRO A 11 -7.73 19.12 -7.66
C PRO A 11 -6.30 19.59 -7.37
N VAL A 12 -5.32 18.74 -7.66
CA VAL A 12 -3.90 19.04 -7.48
C VAL A 12 -3.06 18.42 -8.61
N THR A 13 -1.82 18.88 -8.75
CA THR A 13 -0.81 18.22 -9.59
C THR A 13 -0.20 17.03 -8.85
N PHE A 14 0.41 16.09 -9.58
CA PHE A 14 1.20 15.01 -8.96
C PHE A 14 2.34 15.55 -8.10
N ALA A 15 3.03 16.60 -8.54
CA ALA A 15 4.12 17.22 -7.78
C ALA A 15 3.62 17.74 -6.41
N LEU A 16 2.51 18.49 -6.39
CA LEU A 16 1.94 18.98 -5.14
C LEU A 16 1.42 17.84 -4.27
N ALA A 17 0.80 16.81 -4.86
CA ALA A 17 0.35 15.64 -4.13
C ALA A 17 1.52 14.90 -3.47
N ASN A 18 2.63 14.74 -4.18
CA ASN A 18 3.85 14.11 -3.67
C ASN A 18 4.40 14.90 -2.48
N ASP A 19 4.57 16.22 -2.62
CA ASP A 19 5.08 17.07 -1.54
C ASP A 19 4.19 17.01 -0.29
N VAL A 20 2.88 16.94 -0.48
CA VAL A 20 1.89 16.81 0.60
C VAL A 20 1.97 15.46 1.29
N VAL A 21 1.96 14.36 0.54
CA VAL A 21 2.01 13.01 1.11
C VAL A 21 3.33 12.77 1.82
N GLU A 22 4.43 13.27 1.25
CA GLU A 22 5.76 13.22 1.87
C GLU A 22 5.78 13.97 3.20
N ALA A 23 5.25 15.20 3.22
CA ALA A 23 5.14 15.99 4.45
C ALA A 23 4.24 15.30 5.49
N ASP A 24 3.07 14.77 5.11
CA ASP A 24 2.19 14.09 6.06
C ASP A 24 2.82 12.79 6.63
N SER A 25 3.76 12.18 5.88
CA SER A 25 4.44 10.95 6.29
C SER A 25 5.61 11.20 7.26
N HIS A 26 6.21 12.39 7.24
CA HIS A 26 7.43 12.72 8.01
C HIS A 26 7.28 13.90 8.97
N ASP A 27 6.45 14.88 8.65
CA ASP A 27 6.28 16.14 9.37
C ASP A 27 5.09 16.05 10.35
N GLY A 28 5.27 15.30 11.43
CA GLY A 28 4.33 15.21 12.53
C GLY A 28 4.91 14.39 13.69
N PRO A 29 4.37 14.49 14.92
CA PRO A 29 4.61 13.44 15.89
C PRO A 29 4.16 12.12 15.25
N ALA A 30 4.98 11.07 15.37
CA ALA A 30 4.70 9.75 14.80
C ALA A 30 3.27 9.25 15.16
N ASP A 31 2.76 9.69 16.31
CA ASP A 31 1.46 9.31 16.88
C ASP A 31 0.39 10.42 16.76
N GLY A 32 0.62 11.44 15.93
CA GLY A 32 -0.32 12.55 15.76
C GLY A 32 -1.39 12.26 14.69
N PRO A 33 -2.68 12.58 14.91
CA PRO A 33 -3.76 12.29 13.95
C PRO A 33 -3.63 13.03 12.60
N GLY A 34 -2.63 13.90 12.46
CA GLY A 34 -2.33 14.65 11.24
C GLY A 34 -1.77 13.79 10.12
N CYS A 35 -1.03 12.71 10.42
CA CYS A 35 -0.40 11.85 9.39
C CYS A 35 -1.44 11.07 8.57
N PHE A 36 -2.64 10.86 9.13
CA PHE A 36 -3.76 10.22 8.46
C PHE A 36 -4.77 11.20 7.87
N ALA A 37 -4.54 12.52 7.96
CA ALA A 37 -5.58 13.51 7.71
C ALA A 37 -6.11 13.51 6.27
N ARG A 38 -5.26 13.16 5.30
CA ARG A 38 -5.59 13.23 3.88
C ARG A 38 -4.86 12.19 3.07
N VAL A 39 -5.38 11.97 1.88
CA VAL A 39 -4.81 11.11 0.86
C VAL A 39 -4.85 11.81 -0.47
N PHE A 40 -3.89 11.48 -1.33
CA PHE A 40 -3.99 11.73 -2.75
C PHE A 40 -4.77 10.61 -3.42
N VAL A 41 -5.77 10.96 -4.23
CA VAL A 41 -6.45 10.05 -5.14
C VAL A 41 -6.02 10.41 -6.55
N SER A 42 -5.38 9.47 -7.25
CA SER A 42 -4.90 9.71 -8.61
C SER A 42 -6.07 9.89 -9.60
N PRO A 43 -5.83 10.48 -10.79
CA PRO A 43 -6.67 10.16 -11.94
C PRO A 43 -6.63 8.65 -12.23
N GLU A 44 -7.49 8.18 -13.12
CA GLU A 44 -7.33 6.83 -13.66
C GLU A 44 -6.00 6.76 -14.44
N LEU A 45 -5.16 5.80 -14.11
CA LEU A 45 -3.86 5.51 -14.70
C LEU A 45 -3.86 4.05 -15.14
N ASP A 46 -3.85 3.81 -16.46
CA ASP A 46 -3.91 2.47 -17.04
C ASP A 46 -5.02 1.56 -16.45
N GLY A 47 -6.20 2.14 -16.23
CA GLY A 47 -7.35 1.45 -15.63
C GLY A 47 -7.32 1.33 -14.10
N TRP A 48 -6.27 1.80 -13.43
CA TRP A 48 -6.14 1.83 -11.98
C TRP A 48 -6.36 3.22 -11.39
N THR A 49 -6.80 3.28 -10.14
CA THR A 49 -6.84 4.53 -9.36
C THR A 49 -6.10 4.28 -8.05
N PHE A 50 -5.07 5.07 -7.81
CA PHE A 50 -4.28 5.00 -6.59
C PHE A 50 -4.88 5.88 -5.51
N VAL A 51 -4.76 5.41 -4.27
CA VAL A 51 -4.94 6.21 -3.07
C VAL A 51 -3.62 6.15 -2.33
N ALA A 52 -2.98 7.31 -2.13
CA ALA A 52 -1.64 7.42 -1.58
C ALA A 52 -1.62 8.29 -0.32
N GLY A 53 -0.86 7.85 0.68
CA GLY A 53 -0.72 8.48 2.00
C GLY A 53 -0.68 7.42 3.10
N ARG A 54 -0.15 7.79 4.27
CA ARG A 54 -0.01 6.89 5.44
C ARG A 54 -1.33 6.25 5.87
N TRP A 55 -2.47 6.90 5.57
CA TRP A 55 -3.81 6.35 5.79
C TRP A 55 -4.07 5.01 5.06
N CYS A 56 -3.28 4.68 4.04
CA CYS A 56 -3.39 3.47 3.23
C CYS A 56 -2.42 2.36 3.65
N ASP A 57 -1.63 2.57 4.71
CA ASP A 57 -0.59 1.64 5.13
C ASP A 57 -1.19 0.30 5.60
N PRO A 58 -0.90 -0.84 4.92
CA PRO A 58 -1.47 -2.14 5.26
C PRO A 58 -0.88 -2.78 6.52
N ILE A 59 0.14 -2.17 7.14
CA ILE A 59 0.84 -2.71 8.31
C ILE A 59 0.90 -1.73 9.49
N ASP A 60 0.38 -0.51 9.35
CA ASP A 60 0.26 0.44 10.45
C ASP A 60 -0.65 -0.11 11.57
N ASP A 61 -0.17 -0.05 12.82
CA ASP A 61 -0.84 -0.64 13.99
C ASP A 61 -2.28 -0.20 14.18
N GLU A 62 -2.60 1.06 13.86
CA GLU A 62 -3.94 1.60 14.03
C GLU A 62 -4.85 1.24 12.85
N ARG A 63 -4.27 1.05 11.65
CA ARG A 63 -5.02 1.11 10.38
C ARG A 63 -5.00 -0.15 9.54
N ALA A 64 -4.06 -1.06 9.78
CA ALA A 64 -3.90 -2.33 9.10
C ALA A 64 -5.22 -3.05 8.81
N ASP A 65 -6.05 -3.17 9.85
CA ASP A 65 -7.35 -3.83 9.79
C ASP A 65 -8.40 -3.04 8.98
N GLU A 66 -8.42 -1.71 9.06
CA GLU A 66 -9.28 -0.91 8.17
C GLU A 66 -8.83 -0.97 6.71
N VAL A 67 -7.52 -0.99 6.45
CA VAL A 67 -6.97 -1.09 5.09
C VAL A 67 -7.34 -2.43 4.46
N LEU A 68 -7.27 -3.51 5.25
CA LEU A 68 -7.76 -4.83 4.85
C LEU A 68 -9.26 -4.78 4.47
N ARG A 69 -10.10 -4.24 5.35
CA ARG A 69 -11.55 -4.06 5.09
C ARG A 69 -11.82 -3.15 3.89
N ALA A 70 -10.99 -2.13 3.66
CA ALA A 70 -11.11 -1.24 2.52
C ALA A 70 -10.83 -1.99 1.21
N CYS A 71 -9.81 -2.85 1.19
CA CYS A 71 -9.52 -3.73 0.05
C CYS A 71 -10.66 -4.71 -0.24
N GLU A 72 -11.29 -5.30 0.78
CA GLU A 72 -12.50 -6.12 0.59
C GLU A 72 -13.63 -5.32 -0.05
N ARG A 73 -13.98 -4.14 0.50
CA ARG A 73 -15.07 -3.32 -0.06
C ARG A 73 -14.79 -2.86 -1.49
N LEU A 74 -13.55 -2.44 -1.78
CA LEU A 74 -13.15 -1.99 -3.10
C LEU A 74 -13.15 -3.14 -4.10
N SER A 75 -12.58 -4.30 -3.75
CA SER A 75 -12.56 -5.47 -4.62
C SER A 75 -13.96 -6.04 -4.89
N ALA A 76 -14.87 -5.98 -3.92
CA ALA A 76 -16.28 -6.34 -4.13
C ALA A 76 -16.95 -5.45 -5.19
N ARG A 77 -16.58 -4.16 -5.25
CA ARG A 77 -17.18 -3.19 -6.18
C ARG A 77 -16.52 -3.16 -7.55
N TYR A 78 -15.20 -3.30 -7.59
CA TYR A 78 -14.37 -3.06 -8.79
C TYR A 78 -13.66 -4.33 -9.28
N GLY A 79 -13.91 -5.46 -8.65
CA GLY A 79 -13.32 -6.76 -8.99
C GLY A 79 -11.99 -7.02 -8.27
N ARG A 80 -11.11 -6.01 -8.17
CA ARG A 80 -9.78 -6.13 -7.55
C ARG A 80 -9.44 -4.89 -6.73
N ALA A 81 -8.70 -5.08 -5.64
CA ALA A 81 -8.13 -4.00 -4.85
C ALA A 81 -6.84 -4.48 -4.16
N GLN A 82 -5.88 -3.58 -4.02
CA GLN A 82 -4.56 -3.89 -3.48
C GLN A 82 -4.08 -2.72 -2.62
N ALA A 83 -3.31 -3.01 -1.58
CA ALA A 83 -2.61 -2.02 -0.75
C ALA A 83 -1.16 -2.47 -0.57
N TYR A 84 -0.24 -1.51 -0.51
CA TYR A 84 1.19 -1.76 -0.48
C TYR A 84 1.88 -0.84 0.52
N TYR A 85 2.90 -1.37 1.17
CA TYR A 85 3.95 -0.63 1.86
C TYR A 85 5.28 -0.95 1.17
N TYR A 86 6.13 0.06 1.03
CA TYR A 86 7.50 -0.09 0.54
C TYR A 86 8.41 0.94 1.21
N GLY A 87 9.34 0.45 2.03
CA GLY A 87 10.36 1.24 2.70
C GLY A 87 11.59 1.39 1.82
N ALA A 88 11.67 2.47 1.03
CA ALA A 88 12.76 2.70 0.08
C ALA A 88 14.17 2.82 0.72
N GLN A 89 14.25 2.90 2.04
CA GLN A 89 15.51 2.90 2.82
C GLN A 89 15.93 1.51 3.29
N GLY A 90 15.22 0.46 2.84
CA GLY A 90 15.41 -0.91 3.27
C GLY A 90 14.59 -1.27 4.50
N ASP A 91 13.43 -0.61 4.71
CA ASP A 91 12.51 -0.90 5.81
C ASP A 91 11.50 -2.01 5.44
N GLY A 92 11.70 -2.64 4.29
CA GLY A 92 10.96 -3.79 3.82
C GLY A 92 9.71 -3.47 3.00
N SER A 93 8.86 -4.49 2.86
CA SER A 93 7.69 -4.47 1.98
C SER A 93 6.51 -5.20 2.62
N ALA A 94 5.32 -4.70 2.34
CA ALA A 94 4.09 -5.41 2.67
C ALA A 94 3.01 -5.22 1.60
N TRP A 95 2.07 -6.14 1.53
CA TRP A 95 0.94 -6.05 0.63
C TRP A 95 -0.32 -6.73 1.13
N VAL A 96 -1.46 -6.20 0.67
CA VAL A 96 -2.78 -6.82 0.72
C VAL A 96 -3.26 -6.95 -0.72
N VAL A 97 -3.76 -8.12 -1.10
CA VAL A 97 -4.41 -8.38 -2.38
C VAL A 97 -5.80 -8.96 -2.13
N ALA A 98 -6.82 -8.30 -2.69
CA ALA A 98 -8.20 -8.72 -2.58
C ALA A 98 -8.88 -8.81 -3.94
N GLU A 99 -9.72 -9.83 -4.11
CA GLU A 99 -10.47 -10.10 -5.33
C GLU A 99 -11.91 -10.47 -4.99
N GLY A 100 -12.87 -9.89 -5.71
CA GLY A 100 -14.30 -10.23 -5.56
C GLY A 100 -14.88 -10.04 -4.16
N GLY A 101 -14.27 -9.19 -3.32
CA GLY A 101 -14.73 -8.95 -1.95
C GLY A 101 -14.04 -9.78 -0.87
N ALA A 102 -13.01 -10.57 -1.22
CA ALA A 102 -12.24 -11.36 -0.27
C ALA A 102 -10.75 -11.06 -0.39
N VAL A 103 -10.07 -10.95 0.75
CA VAL A 103 -8.60 -10.87 0.80
C VAL A 103 -8.04 -12.26 0.52
N ILE A 104 -7.25 -12.38 -0.54
CA ILE A 104 -6.62 -13.63 -0.97
C ILE A 104 -5.17 -13.74 -0.50
N ARG A 105 -4.53 -12.59 -0.23
CA ARG A 105 -3.18 -12.53 0.29
C ARG A 105 -3.02 -11.31 1.19
N ARG A 106 -2.41 -11.51 2.36
CA ARG A 106 -1.73 -10.47 3.13
C ARG A 106 -0.34 -10.98 3.47
N TYR A 107 0.66 -10.13 3.36
CA TYR A 107 2.02 -10.46 3.75
C TYR A 107 2.77 -9.21 4.18
N SER A 108 3.63 -9.34 5.19
CA SER A 108 4.54 -8.30 5.67
C SER A 108 5.92 -8.91 5.87
N GLU A 109 6.94 -8.17 5.47
CA GLU A 109 8.33 -8.40 5.86
C GLU A 109 9.02 -7.03 5.90
N THR A 110 9.10 -6.49 7.11
CA THR A 110 9.74 -5.22 7.49
C THR A 110 10.88 -5.41 8.46
N GLY A 111 11.08 -6.65 8.94
CA GLY A 111 12.03 -6.98 9.98
C GLY A 111 11.48 -6.78 11.39
N ASP A 112 10.18 -6.46 11.52
CA ASP A 112 9.48 -6.47 12.80
C ASP A 112 9.21 -7.92 13.24
N GLY A 113 9.30 -8.19 14.55
CA GLY A 113 9.01 -9.51 15.10
C GLY A 113 7.57 -9.96 14.87
N ASP A 114 6.63 -9.03 14.72
CA ASP A 114 5.20 -9.32 14.57
C ASP A 114 4.74 -9.43 13.10
N ASP A 115 5.63 -9.26 12.12
CA ASP A 115 5.32 -9.38 10.68
C ASP A 115 4.59 -10.69 10.33
N HIS A 116 4.98 -11.80 10.98
CA HIS A 116 4.40 -13.11 10.79
C HIS A 116 2.89 -13.16 11.12
N LEU A 117 2.41 -12.30 12.04
CA LEU A 117 0.99 -12.19 12.39
C LEU A 117 0.16 -11.54 11.27
N LEU A 118 0.81 -10.85 10.35
CA LEU A 118 0.17 -10.16 9.22
C LEU A 118 0.14 -11.03 7.95
N THR A 119 0.24 -12.35 8.09
CA THR A 119 0.20 -13.28 6.96
C THR A 119 -1.18 -13.94 6.79
N ILE A 120 -1.79 -13.74 5.62
CA ILE A 120 -3.05 -14.38 5.23
C ILE A 120 -2.90 -14.98 3.83
N GLY A 121 -3.50 -16.15 3.63
CA GLY A 121 -3.58 -16.79 2.32
C GLY A 121 -2.28 -17.45 1.84
N ALA A 122 -2.39 -18.22 0.77
CA ALA A 122 -1.24 -18.88 0.14
C ALA A 122 -0.41 -17.87 -0.67
N PRO A 123 0.91 -18.08 -0.84
CA PRO A 123 1.75 -17.23 -1.67
C PRO A 123 1.18 -17.05 -3.08
N LEU A 124 1.22 -15.83 -3.59
CA LEU A 124 0.80 -15.48 -4.94
C LEU A 124 1.73 -16.14 -5.98
N PRO A 125 1.28 -16.34 -7.24
CA PRO A 125 2.12 -16.89 -8.30
C PRO A 125 3.47 -16.18 -8.43
N PHE A 126 3.50 -14.84 -8.35
CA PHE A 126 4.72 -14.05 -8.38
C PHE A 126 5.68 -14.37 -7.22
N GLU A 127 5.16 -14.54 -6.00
CA GLU A 127 5.97 -14.93 -4.84
C GLU A 127 6.57 -16.33 -5.03
N ARG A 128 5.78 -17.29 -5.53
CA ARG A 128 6.22 -18.67 -5.80
C ARG A 128 7.30 -18.72 -6.85
N ASP A 129 7.11 -17.99 -7.96
CA ASP A 129 8.08 -17.91 -9.04
C ASP A 129 9.40 -17.32 -8.53
N ARG A 130 9.32 -16.26 -7.69
CA ARG A 130 10.51 -15.67 -7.08
C ARG A 130 11.24 -16.63 -6.14
N ARG A 131 10.52 -17.44 -5.36
CA ARG A 131 11.14 -18.50 -4.53
C ARG A 131 11.89 -19.51 -5.39
N VAL A 132 11.29 -19.95 -6.50
CA VAL A 132 11.94 -20.90 -7.42
C VAL A 132 13.21 -20.32 -8.04
N GLU A 133 13.21 -19.04 -8.42
CA GLU A 133 14.40 -18.34 -8.93
C GLU A 133 15.57 -18.32 -7.92
N LEU A 134 15.26 -18.26 -6.63
CA LEU A 134 16.22 -18.30 -5.53
C LEU A 134 16.65 -19.73 -5.15
N GLY A 135 16.09 -20.75 -5.81
CA GLY A 135 16.33 -22.15 -5.47
C GLY A 135 15.57 -22.65 -4.23
N LEU A 136 14.60 -21.87 -3.75
CA LEU A 136 13.76 -22.19 -2.59
C LEU A 136 12.54 -23.01 -3.00
N ALA A 137 11.93 -23.71 -2.03
CA ALA A 137 10.63 -24.33 -2.23
C ALA A 137 9.56 -23.28 -2.56
N PRO A 138 8.68 -23.49 -3.57
CA PRO A 138 7.69 -22.51 -4.00
C PRO A 138 6.60 -22.24 -2.96
N ASP A 139 6.28 -23.24 -2.15
CA ASP A 139 5.32 -23.14 -1.05
C ASP A 139 6.11 -23.12 0.26
N TRP A 140 5.85 -22.11 1.11
CA TRP A 140 6.53 -22.01 2.41
C TRP A 140 5.98 -23.03 3.39
N ASP A 141 6.89 -23.71 4.09
CA ASP A 141 6.58 -24.63 5.19
C ASP A 141 7.55 -24.37 6.35
N ALA A 142 7.05 -23.71 7.39
CA ALA A 142 7.81 -23.39 8.59
C ALA A 142 8.41 -24.63 9.29
N ALA A 143 7.82 -25.82 9.11
CA ALA A 143 8.34 -27.04 9.72
C ALA A 143 9.62 -27.56 9.05
N HIS A 144 9.91 -27.10 7.82
CA HIS A 144 10.99 -27.62 6.99
C HIS A 144 11.96 -26.54 6.48
N ALA A 145 11.64 -25.26 6.67
CA ALA A 145 12.52 -24.15 6.28
C ALA A 145 13.78 -24.12 7.15
N SER A 146 14.95 -23.92 6.54
CA SER A 146 16.19 -23.61 7.26
C SER A 146 16.31 -22.11 7.53
N GLU A 147 17.13 -21.73 8.51
CA GLU A 147 17.44 -20.31 8.78
C GLU A 147 18.01 -19.61 7.53
N ASP A 148 18.88 -20.29 6.76
CA ASP A 148 19.45 -19.75 5.51
C ASP A 148 18.36 -19.49 4.45
N GLU A 149 17.36 -20.38 4.33
CA GLU A 149 16.24 -20.21 3.40
C GLU A 149 15.30 -19.08 3.82
N GLU A 150 15.11 -18.89 5.13
CA GLU A 150 14.32 -17.78 5.68
C GLU A 150 15.03 -16.44 5.45
N ASP A 151 16.34 -16.36 5.71
CA ASP A 151 17.14 -15.16 5.46
C ASP A 151 17.18 -14.80 3.96
N GLU A 152 17.40 -15.77 3.07
CA GLU A 152 17.39 -15.53 1.61
C GLU A 152 16.01 -15.02 1.14
N TRP A 153 14.93 -15.61 1.65
CA TRP A 153 13.58 -15.16 1.32
C TRP A 153 13.31 -13.76 1.85
N LYS A 154 13.69 -13.47 3.10
CA LYS A 154 13.55 -12.15 3.71
C LYS A 154 14.17 -11.05 2.86
N TRP A 155 15.44 -11.21 2.47
CA TRP A 155 16.12 -10.23 1.63
C TRP A 155 15.44 -10.04 0.27
N ALA A 156 14.93 -11.11 -0.32
CA ALA A 156 14.22 -11.02 -1.59
C ALA A 156 12.87 -10.30 -1.47
N VAL A 157 12.20 -10.40 -0.32
CA VAL A 157 10.89 -9.77 -0.11
C VAL A 157 10.98 -8.31 0.29
N PHE A 158 12.05 -7.89 0.97
CA PHE A 158 12.24 -6.51 1.43
C PHE A 158 11.95 -5.47 0.32
N ASP A 159 12.31 -5.75 -0.93
CA ASP A 159 12.11 -4.84 -2.07
C ASP A 159 11.01 -5.30 -3.06
N MET A 160 10.18 -6.26 -2.68
CA MET A 160 9.29 -6.95 -3.61
C MET A 160 8.02 -6.16 -3.96
N ALA A 161 7.51 -5.32 -3.07
CA ALA A 161 6.20 -4.69 -3.24
C ALA A 161 6.03 -3.97 -4.60
N PRO A 162 6.97 -3.15 -5.09
CA PRO A 162 6.84 -2.50 -6.39
C PRO A 162 6.80 -3.48 -7.57
N ALA A 163 7.57 -4.57 -7.53
CA ALA A 163 7.61 -5.58 -8.58
C ALA A 163 6.34 -6.43 -8.58
N LEU A 164 5.83 -6.77 -7.40
CA LEU A 164 4.55 -7.47 -7.23
C LEU A 164 3.41 -6.62 -7.77
N ALA A 165 3.33 -5.34 -7.40
CA ALA A 165 2.34 -4.39 -7.91
C ALA A 165 2.35 -4.31 -9.45
N GLN A 166 3.54 -4.32 -10.06
CA GLN A 166 3.68 -4.33 -11.51
C GLN A 166 3.22 -5.66 -12.14
N ALA A 167 3.48 -6.79 -11.50
CA ALA A 167 3.15 -8.11 -12.02
C ALA A 167 1.63 -8.37 -12.06
N ILE A 168 0.88 -7.84 -11.09
CA ILE A 168 -0.56 -8.11 -10.94
C ILE A 168 -1.44 -6.87 -11.12
N GLY A 169 -0.88 -5.73 -11.48
CA GLY A 169 -1.58 -4.45 -11.60
C GLY A 169 -0.71 -3.38 -12.24
N LEU A 170 -0.61 -2.22 -11.56
CA LEU A 170 0.25 -1.11 -11.97
C LEU A 170 1.09 -0.67 -10.77
N SER A 171 2.40 -0.53 -10.96
CA SER A 171 3.30 -0.01 -9.93
C SER A 171 3.37 1.52 -9.99
N PRO A 172 3.28 2.23 -8.86
CA PRO A 172 3.48 3.68 -8.85
C PRO A 172 4.85 4.12 -9.40
N LEU A 173 5.87 3.26 -9.30
CA LEU A 173 7.23 3.56 -9.73
C LEU A 173 7.42 3.48 -11.25
N THR A 174 6.45 2.97 -12.00
CA THR A 174 6.51 2.85 -13.46
C THR A 174 5.65 3.88 -14.19
N ILE A 175 4.96 4.76 -13.45
CA ILE A 175 4.14 5.82 -14.03
C ILE A 175 5.04 6.84 -14.73
N GLY A 176 4.76 7.09 -16.01
CA GLY A 176 5.52 8.01 -16.85
C GLY A 176 4.63 8.78 -17.83
N SER A 177 5.25 9.52 -18.75
CA SER A 177 4.54 10.30 -19.79
C SER A 177 3.66 9.45 -20.69
N ASP A 178 3.97 8.16 -20.79
CA ASP A 178 3.32 7.22 -21.71
C ASP A 178 2.19 6.44 -21.02
N THR A 179 2.00 6.60 -19.70
CA THR A 179 0.92 5.97 -18.95
C THR A 179 -0.43 6.59 -19.34
N PRO A 180 -1.39 5.83 -19.87
CA PRO A 180 -2.71 6.35 -20.20
C PRO A 180 -3.39 6.95 -18.98
N MET A 181 -3.87 8.20 -19.08
CA MET A 181 -4.46 8.93 -17.97
C MET A 181 -5.86 9.47 -18.30
N ARG A 182 -6.81 9.33 -17.37
CA ARG A 182 -8.15 9.94 -17.47
C ARG A 182 -8.56 10.63 -16.16
N GLY A 183 -8.97 11.88 -16.28
CA GLY A 183 -9.45 12.68 -15.15
C GLY A 183 -8.35 13.52 -14.50
N THR A 184 -8.57 13.91 -13.25
CA THR A 184 -7.69 14.81 -12.48
C THR A 184 -7.48 14.23 -11.10
N GLY A 185 -6.23 14.23 -10.63
CA GLY A 185 -5.90 13.83 -9.27
C GLY A 185 -6.38 14.84 -8.24
N VAL A 186 -6.74 14.36 -7.06
CA VAL A 186 -7.27 15.19 -5.97
C VAL A 186 -6.62 14.85 -4.63
N LEU A 187 -6.44 15.85 -3.78
CA LEU A 187 -6.31 15.61 -2.34
C LEU A 187 -7.71 15.54 -1.74
N ALA A 188 -7.92 14.59 -0.84
CA ALA A 188 -9.16 14.46 -0.10
C ALA A 188 -8.91 14.18 1.36
N LEU A 189 -9.79 14.71 2.21
CA LEU A 189 -9.74 14.46 3.64
C LEU A 189 -10.27 13.07 3.94
N THR A 190 -9.61 12.40 4.88
CA THR A 190 -10.10 11.18 5.50
C THR A 190 -11.05 11.56 6.64
N GLU A 191 -11.56 10.56 7.36
CA GLU A 191 -12.31 10.79 8.60
C GLU A 191 -11.47 11.51 9.67
N TYR A 192 -10.16 11.22 9.76
CA TYR A 192 -9.23 11.88 10.66
C TYR A 192 -9.08 13.36 10.34
N GLY A 193 -8.89 13.70 9.06
CA GLY A 193 -8.75 15.10 8.63
C GLY A 193 -10.07 15.87 8.69
N THR A 194 -11.20 15.18 8.55
CA THR A 194 -12.52 15.79 8.74
C THR A 194 -12.77 16.14 10.20
N ALA A 195 -12.36 15.27 11.13
CA ALA A 195 -12.54 15.46 12.57
C ALA A 195 -11.53 16.45 13.18
N ASN A 196 -10.27 16.41 12.74
CA ASN A 196 -9.16 17.12 13.39
C ASN A 196 -8.57 18.28 12.55
N GLY A 197 -8.99 18.40 11.28
CA GLY A 197 -8.37 19.31 10.32
C GLY A 197 -7.10 18.74 9.68
N VAL A 198 -6.45 19.54 8.86
CA VAL A 198 -5.14 19.21 8.25
C VAL A 198 -4.01 19.87 9.02
N PRO A 199 -2.78 19.31 8.99
CA PRO A 199 -1.62 19.96 9.57
C PRO A 199 -1.44 21.41 9.10
N PRO A 200 -1.11 22.36 10.00
CA PRO A 200 -0.84 23.74 9.61
C PRO A 200 0.47 23.84 8.81
N GLY A 201 0.58 24.84 7.93
CA GLY A 201 1.83 25.11 7.20
C GLY A 201 1.63 25.39 5.71
N ALA A 202 2.70 25.21 4.93
CA ALA A 202 2.73 25.43 3.49
C ALA A 202 1.68 24.61 2.73
N TYR A 203 1.26 23.50 3.33
CA TYR A 203 0.28 22.57 2.79
C TYR A 203 -1.02 22.54 3.60
N SER A 204 -1.55 23.67 4.08
CA SER A 204 -2.86 23.74 4.78
C SER A 204 -4.08 23.50 3.87
N ILE A 205 -3.92 22.73 2.80
CA ILE A 205 -4.91 22.48 1.74
C ILE A 205 -5.78 21.24 1.99
#